data_AF-A0A1S8NJP8-F1
#
_entry.id   AF-A0A1S8NJP8-F1
#
_cell.length_a   1.000
_cell.length_b   1.000
_cell.length_c   1.000
_cell.angle_alpha   90.00
_cell.angle_beta   90.00
_cell.angle_gamma   90.00
#
_symmetry.space_group_name_H-M   'P 1'
#
loop_
_entity.id
_entity.type
_entity.pdbx_description
1 polymer ?
#
loop_
_entity_poly.entity_id
_entity_poly.type
_entity_poly.pdbx_seq_one_letter_code
_entity_poly.pdbx_strand_id
1 'polypeptide(L)'
;MITNKENSKKNISAINRLFNSIDNLLIEEREQRLKSKLGKEIKNCIFTDEIVARLNENDFSGVVDEQNNIVALFSSIFPVFIKDGDIIFRLYKHKIEVDLSDEMRDRYIYMFSDGRLTSGLFQCFTLSDDEYIYGIKRIIDSIPLFKTAIIDTLENFKKNIDIHNNKIENSKNRQPLVEKNYNQLFNYLLKSKNSNI
;
A
#
# COMPACT_ATOMS: atom_id res chain seq x y z
N MET A 1 -5.20 44.41 45.53
CA MET A 1 -4.07 44.61 44.59
C MET A 1 -3.55 43.24 44.13
N ILE A 2 -4.25 42.63 43.19
CA ILE A 2 -3.87 41.46 42.39
C ILE A 2 -4.39 41.89 41.01
N THR A 3 -3.61 41.98 39.91
CA THR A 3 -3.64 40.90 38.89
C THR A 3 -2.67 41.11 37.70
N ASN A 4 -1.87 42.17 37.60
CA ASN A 4 -1.08 42.39 36.36
C ASN A 4 0.11 41.43 36.17
N LYS A 5 0.67 40.86 37.26
CA LYS A 5 1.81 39.92 37.20
C LYS A 5 1.40 38.48 36.87
N GLU A 6 0.17 38.08 37.18
CA GLU A 6 -0.34 36.72 36.89
C GLU A 6 -0.84 36.59 35.45
N ASN A 7 -1.47 37.64 34.90
CA ASN A 7 -1.89 37.65 33.49
C ASN A 7 -0.70 37.64 32.52
N SER A 8 0.42 38.31 32.84
CA SER A 8 1.60 38.28 31.96
C SER A 8 2.27 36.90 31.95
N LYS A 9 2.39 36.23 33.11
CA LYS A 9 2.90 34.85 33.19
C LYS A 9 2.02 33.85 32.45
N LYS A 10 0.70 34.00 32.51
CA LYS A 10 -0.26 33.14 31.79
C LYS A 10 -0.17 33.31 30.28
N ASN A 11 0.01 34.55 29.80
CA ASN A 11 0.23 34.87 28.38
C ASN A 11 1.59 34.36 27.87
N ILE A 12 2.67 34.48 28.65
CA ILE A 12 3.99 33.89 28.30
C ILE A 12 3.88 32.37 28.15
N SER A 13 3.12 31.69 29.02
CA SER A 13 2.86 30.24 28.92
C SER A 13 2.07 29.87 27.66
N ALA A 14 1.07 30.66 27.27
CA ALA A 14 0.27 30.41 26.07
C ALA A 14 1.10 30.60 24.79
N ILE A 15 1.93 31.63 24.75
CA ILE A 15 2.85 31.91 23.62
C ILE A 15 3.91 30.81 23.50
N ASN A 16 4.50 30.37 24.61
CA ASN A 16 5.48 29.25 24.59
C ASN A 16 4.84 27.94 24.13
N ARG A 17 3.59 27.67 24.50
CA ARG A 17 2.84 26.52 23.97
C ARG A 17 2.62 26.64 22.47
N LEU A 18 2.29 27.84 21.97
CA LEU A 18 2.14 28.09 20.54
C LEU A 18 3.45 27.84 19.78
N PHE A 19 4.57 28.37 20.27
CA PHE A 19 5.88 28.15 19.64
C PHE A 19 6.28 26.67 19.65
N ASN A 20 6.10 25.97 20.77
CA ASN A 20 6.34 24.53 20.82
C ASN A 20 5.45 23.76 19.84
N SER A 21 4.19 24.14 19.68
CA SER A 21 3.31 23.53 18.68
C SER A 21 3.78 23.81 17.24
N ILE A 22 4.25 25.02 16.95
CA ILE A 22 4.80 25.39 15.63
C ILE A 22 6.08 24.60 15.35
N ASP A 23 6.98 24.51 16.32
CA ASP A 23 8.23 23.76 16.19
C ASP A 23 7.95 22.27 15.95
N ASN A 24 7.01 21.68 16.70
CA ASN A 24 6.57 20.30 16.49
C ASN A 24 5.99 20.11 15.08
N LEU A 25 5.12 21.01 14.61
CA LEU A 25 4.57 20.95 13.25
C LEU A 25 5.66 21.03 12.17
N LEU A 26 6.66 21.89 12.36
CA LEU A 26 7.79 22.01 11.43
C LEU A 26 8.65 20.74 11.40
N ILE A 27 8.84 20.10 12.55
CA ILE A 27 9.56 18.82 12.66
C ILE A 27 8.77 17.71 11.95
N GLU A 28 7.46 17.60 12.22
CA GLU A 28 6.57 16.62 11.57
C GLU A 28 6.54 16.80 10.05
N GLU A 29 6.43 18.04 9.56
CA GLU A 29 6.44 18.31 8.12
C GLU A 29 7.77 17.91 7.48
N ARG A 30 8.89 18.19 8.16
CA ARG A 30 10.22 17.80 7.70
C ARG A 30 10.37 16.29 7.65
N GLU A 31 9.92 15.58 8.68
CA GLU A 31 9.91 14.11 8.73
C GLU A 31 9.08 13.55 7.57
N GLN A 32 7.88 14.07 7.36
CA GLN A 32 6.97 13.61 6.31
C GLN A 32 7.57 13.81 4.91
N ARG A 33 8.26 14.93 4.68
CA ARG A 33 9.00 15.17 3.43
C ARG A 33 10.13 14.15 3.22
N LEU A 34 10.87 13.81 4.27
CA LEU A 34 11.94 12.81 4.21
C LEU A 34 11.38 11.41 3.90
N LYS A 35 10.30 11.00 4.58
CA LYS A 35 9.61 9.73 4.30
C LYS A 35 9.10 9.66 2.87
N SER A 36 8.41 10.70 2.39
CA SER A 36 7.90 10.72 1.01
C SER A 36 9.04 10.64 -0.01
N LYS A 37 10.17 11.32 0.23
CA LYS A 37 11.35 11.20 -0.62
C LYS A 37 11.88 9.75 -0.62
N LEU A 38 12.07 9.15 0.55
CA LEU A 38 12.54 7.77 0.67
C LEU A 38 11.60 6.77 -0.01
N GLY A 39 10.29 6.91 0.17
CA GLY A 39 9.29 6.07 -0.47
C GLY A 39 9.34 6.13 -2.00
N LYS A 40 9.58 7.33 -2.55
CA LYS A 40 9.81 7.51 -4.00
C LYS A 40 11.11 6.84 -4.45
N GLU A 41 12.21 7.01 -3.72
CA GLU A 41 13.49 6.38 -4.06
C GLU A 41 13.39 4.85 -4.04
N ILE A 42 12.83 4.25 -2.99
CA ILE A 42 12.61 2.79 -2.90
C ILE A 42 11.75 2.32 -4.08
N LYS A 43 10.65 3.03 -4.38
CA LYS A 43 9.80 2.71 -5.53
C LYS A 43 10.59 2.74 -6.84
N ASN A 44 11.39 3.78 -7.08
CA ASN A 44 12.19 3.91 -8.30
C ASN A 44 13.29 2.85 -8.39
N CYS A 45 13.87 2.46 -7.25
CA CYS A 45 14.82 1.37 -7.19
C CYS A 45 14.17 0.04 -7.59
N ILE A 46 12.90 -0.22 -7.25
CA ILE A 46 12.17 -1.43 -7.65
C ILE A 46 11.69 -1.34 -9.10
N PHE A 47 10.95 -0.29 -9.44
CA PHE A 47 10.34 -0.06 -10.74
C PHE A 47 11.26 0.77 -11.63
N THR A 48 12.42 0.19 -11.95
CA THR A 48 13.37 0.79 -12.89
C THR A 48 12.76 1.03 -14.28
N ASP A 49 13.35 1.92 -15.07
CA ASP A 49 12.89 2.21 -16.43
C ASP A 49 12.76 0.95 -17.29
N GLU A 50 13.66 -0.03 -17.13
CA GLU A 50 13.55 -1.33 -17.81
C GLU A 50 12.29 -2.09 -17.40
N ILE A 51 12.03 -2.22 -16.09
CA ILE A 51 10.82 -2.90 -15.58
C ILE A 51 9.56 -2.16 -16.03
N VAL A 52 9.56 -0.84 -15.97
CA VAL A 52 8.44 -0.01 -16.43
C VAL A 52 8.24 -0.17 -17.94
N ALA A 53 9.32 -0.17 -18.73
CA ALA A 53 9.26 -0.43 -20.16
C ALA A 53 8.71 -1.81 -20.46
N ARG A 54 9.19 -2.88 -19.80
CA ARG A 54 8.65 -4.23 -19.98
C ARG A 54 7.18 -4.34 -19.57
N LEU A 55 6.79 -3.69 -18.48
CA LEU A 55 5.38 -3.59 -18.09
C LEU A 55 4.54 -2.90 -19.18
N ASN A 56 5.09 -1.86 -19.82
CA ASN A 56 4.46 -1.12 -20.92
C ASN A 56 4.58 -1.84 -22.29
N GLU A 57 5.54 -2.73 -22.51
CA GLU A 57 5.70 -3.51 -23.76
C GLU A 57 4.74 -4.70 -23.79
N ASN A 58 4.40 -5.23 -22.61
CA ASN A 58 3.28 -6.15 -22.44
C ASN A 58 1.93 -5.41 -22.40
N ASP A 59 1.95 -4.08 -22.59
CA ASP A 59 0.79 -3.22 -22.77
C ASP A 59 0.49 -3.15 -24.27
N PHE A 60 -0.62 -3.76 -24.70
CA PHE A 60 -1.07 -3.80 -26.10
C PHE A 60 -1.62 -2.44 -26.58
N SER A 61 -1.00 -1.33 -26.17
CA SER A 61 -1.33 0.05 -26.51
C SER A 61 -1.32 0.34 -28.02
N GLY A 62 -0.72 -0.54 -28.84
CA GLY A 62 -0.77 -0.48 -30.29
C GLY A 62 -2.05 -1.01 -30.95
N VAL A 63 -2.99 -1.59 -30.20
CA VAL A 63 -4.20 -2.24 -30.77
C VAL A 63 -5.52 -1.59 -30.32
N VAL A 64 -5.58 -0.81 -29.24
CA VAL A 64 -6.88 -0.37 -28.70
C VAL A 64 -6.83 1.05 -28.12
N ASP A 65 -7.64 1.93 -28.71
CA ASP A 65 -8.18 3.12 -28.07
C ASP A 65 -8.95 2.68 -26.82
N GLU A 66 -8.41 2.84 -25.60
CA GLU A 66 -9.15 2.91 -24.32
C GLU A 66 -8.20 2.81 -23.10
N GLN A 67 -7.97 3.96 -22.44
CA GLN A 67 -7.19 4.10 -21.19
C GLN A 67 -7.65 3.18 -20.04
N ASN A 68 -8.83 2.57 -20.13
CA ASN A 68 -9.41 1.69 -19.10
C ASN A 68 -8.78 0.28 -19.08
N ASN A 69 -8.27 -0.23 -20.21
CA ASN A 69 -7.80 -1.62 -20.29
C ASN A 69 -6.39 -1.81 -19.71
N ILE A 70 -5.55 -0.77 -19.81
CA ILE A 70 -4.20 -0.71 -19.23
C ILE A 70 -4.25 -0.92 -17.71
N VAL A 71 -5.18 -0.24 -17.03
CA VAL A 71 -5.38 -0.35 -15.57
C VAL A 71 -5.78 -1.77 -15.16
N ALA A 72 -6.55 -2.49 -15.98
CA ALA A 72 -6.97 -3.86 -15.72
C ALA A 72 -5.82 -4.86 -15.84
N LEU A 73 -4.92 -4.67 -16.80
CA LEU A 73 -3.74 -5.54 -17.00
C LEU A 73 -2.75 -5.40 -15.84
N PHE A 74 -2.45 -4.16 -15.45
CA PHE A 74 -1.61 -3.87 -14.28
C PHE A 74 -2.20 -4.46 -12.99
N SER A 75 -3.52 -4.36 -12.82
CA SER A 75 -4.23 -4.97 -11.68
C SER A 75 -4.21 -6.50 -11.70
N SER A 76 -3.92 -7.13 -12.85
CA SER A 76 -3.85 -8.59 -12.98
C SER A 76 -2.47 -9.16 -12.61
N ILE A 77 -1.41 -8.37 -12.76
CA ILE A 77 -0.02 -8.78 -12.44
C ILE A 77 0.29 -8.60 -10.96
N PHE A 78 -0.33 -7.60 -10.31
CA PHE A 78 -0.15 -7.31 -8.89
C PHE A 78 -1.28 -7.91 -8.04
N PRO A 79 -1.00 -8.40 -6.81
CA PRO A 79 0.30 -8.37 -6.16
C PRO A 79 1.28 -9.43 -6.68
N VAL A 80 2.55 -9.06 -6.73
CA VAL A 80 3.66 -10.02 -6.89
C VAL A 80 4.04 -10.53 -5.51
N PHE A 81 4.10 -11.84 -5.35
CA PHE A 81 4.45 -12.49 -4.08
C PHE A 81 5.94 -12.84 -4.08
N ILE A 82 6.63 -12.48 -3.02
CA ILE A 82 8.04 -12.79 -2.82
C ILE A 82 8.18 -13.44 -1.45
N LYS A 83 8.92 -14.54 -1.38
CA LYS A 83 9.26 -15.21 -0.14
C LYS A 83 10.76 -15.13 0.08
N ASP A 84 11.16 -14.62 1.24
CA ASP A 84 12.56 -14.57 1.68
C ASP A 84 12.66 -15.14 3.09
N GLY A 85 13.13 -16.39 3.19
CA GLY A 85 13.05 -17.17 4.41
C GLY A 85 11.61 -17.33 4.89
N ASP A 86 11.34 -16.88 6.12
CA ASP A 86 10.02 -16.92 6.76
C ASP A 86 9.19 -15.65 6.48
N ILE A 87 9.74 -14.67 5.75
CA ILE A 87 9.05 -13.42 5.44
C ILE A 87 8.34 -13.54 4.09
N ILE A 88 7.09 -13.08 4.05
CA ILE A 88 6.31 -12.99 2.82
C ILE A 88 6.07 -11.52 2.49
N PHE A 89 6.52 -11.10 1.32
CA PHE A 89 6.23 -9.79 0.78
C PHE A 89 5.13 -9.90 -0.28
N ARG A 90 4.18 -8.96 -0.24
CA ARG A 90 3.24 -8.70 -1.33
C ARG A 90 3.54 -7.33 -1.90
N LEU A 91 4.16 -7.31 -3.07
CA LEU A 91 4.49 -6.08 -3.77
C LEU A 91 3.30 -5.65 -4.62
N TYR A 92 2.85 -4.42 -4.41
CA TYR A 92 1.89 -3.72 -5.26
C TYR A 92 2.57 -2.50 -5.90
N LYS A 93 1.95 -1.91 -6.92
CA LYS A 93 2.46 -0.69 -7.57
C LYS A 93 2.58 0.51 -6.62
N HIS A 94 1.75 0.57 -5.58
CA HIS A 94 1.63 1.71 -4.66
C HIS A 94 2.06 1.41 -3.22
N LYS A 95 2.33 0.14 -2.89
CA LYS A 95 2.68 -0.30 -1.54
C LYS A 95 3.41 -1.64 -1.52
N ILE A 96 3.99 -1.96 -0.37
CA ILE A 96 4.48 -3.29 -0.02
C ILE A 96 3.76 -3.72 1.25
N GLU A 97 3.22 -4.93 1.27
CA GLU A 97 2.84 -5.59 2.52
C GLU A 97 3.94 -6.58 2.90
N VAL A 98 4.28 -6.62 4.18
CA VAL A 98 5.32 -7.49 4.74
C VAL A 98 4.68 -8.31 5.85
N ASP A 99 4.61 -9.62 5.68
CA ASP A 99 4.18 -10.55 6.73
C ASP A 99 5.42 -11.19 7.35
N LEU A 100 5.72 -10.86 8.61
CA LEU A 100 6.81 -11.50 9.36
C LEU A 100 6.37 -12.80 10.04
N SER A 101 5.06 -13.02 10.18
CA SER A 101 4.44 -14.24 10.67
C SER A 101 3.00 -14.34 10.13
N ASP A 102 2.30 -15.44 10.44
CA ASP A 102 0.88 -15.60 10.11
C ASP A 102 -0.06 -14.73 10.97
N GLU A 103 0.47 -14.06 12.01
CA GLU A 103 -0.33 -13.20 12.89
C GLU A 103 -0.49 -11.78 12.31
N MET A 104 -1.71 -11.21 12.40
CA MET A 104 -1.99 -9.86 11.89
C MET A 104 -1.14 -8.76 12.54
N ARG A 105 -0.70 -8.94 13.79
CA ARG A 105 0.15 -7.96 14.48
C ARG A 105 1.55 -7.85 13.85
N ASP A 106 1.99 -8.89 13.17
CA ASP A 106 3.32 -9.01 12.57
C ASP A 106 3.30 -8.64 11.07
N ARG A 107 2.17 -8.10 10.60
CA ARG A 107 2.03 -7.51 9.26
C ARG A 107 2.42 -6.04 9.29
N TYR A 108 3.16 -5.62 8.29
CA TYR A 108 3.42 -4.21 8.00
C TYR A 108 2.97 -3.84 6.60
N ILE A 109 2.54 -2.59 6.43
CA ILE A 109 2.14 -2.01 5.17
C ILE A 109 2.97 -0.75 4.96
N TYR A 110 3.79 -0.76 3.91
CA TYR A 110 4.60 0.38 3.51
C TYR A 110 4.01 1.05 2.27
N MET A 111 3.70 2.34 2.36
CA MET A 111 3.11 3.13 1.29
C MET A 111 4.16 3.99 0.60
N PHE A 112 4.32 3.84 -0.72
CA PHE A 112 5.37 4.57 -1.45
C PHE A 112 5.11 6.07 -1.58
N SER A 113 3.83 6.48 -1.63
CA SER A 113 3.42 7.87 -1.87
C SER A 113 4.00 8.83 -0.83
N ASP A 114 3.96 8.41 0.42
CA ASP A 114 4.22 9.22 1.59
C ASP A 114 5.25 8.57 2.54
N GLY A 115 5.80 7.42 2.13
CA GLY A 115 6.78 6.65 2.91
C GLY A 115 6.23 6.17 4.25
N ARG A 116 4.91 6.03 4.39
CA ARG A 116 4.27 5.63 5.64
C ARG A 116 4.43 4.13 5.86
N LEU A 117 4.92 3.75 7.04
CA LEU A 117 4.88 2.37 7.52
C LEU A 117 3.78 2.26 8.58
N THR A 118 2.90 1.28 8.41
CA THR A 118 1.79 1.03 9.33
C THR A 118 1.73 -0.47 9.67
N SER A 119 1.48 -0.83 10.92
CA SER A 119 1.23 -2.24 11.28
C SER A 119 -0.13 -2.72 10.80
N GLY A 120 -0.37 -4.04 10.82
CA GLY A 120 -1.67 -4.63 10.55
C GLY A 120 -2.74 -4.24 11.59
N LEU A 121 -2.33 -3.70 12.74
CA LEU A 121 -3.18 -3.12 13.77
C LEU A 121 -3.35 -1.59 13.63
N PHE A 122 -2.98 -1.03 12.47
CA PHE A 122 -3.13 0.39 12.12
C PHE A 122 -2.27 1.36 12.95
N GLN A 123 -1.23 0.87 13.62
CA GLN A 123 -0.23 1.74 14.26
C GLN A 123 0.70 2.32 13.21
N CYS A 124 0.81 3.65 13.14
CA CYS A 124 1.73 4.34 12.23
C CYS A 124 3.08 4.58 12.92
N PHE A 125 4.17 4.36 12.19
CA PHE A 125 5.53 4.54 12.70
C PHE A 125 6.22 5.79 12.13
N THR A 126 7.09 6.36 12.94
CA THR A 126 7.91 7.56 12.72
C THR A 126 9.35 7.20 12.36
N LEU A 127 10.12 8.14 11.80
CA LEU A 127 11.55 7.91 11.53
C LEU A 127 12.37 7.69 12.81
N SER A 128 11.83 8.09 13.97
CA SER A 128 12.42 7.82 15.29
C SER A 128 12.11 6.44 15.85
N ASP A 129 11.14 5.71 15.28
CA ASP A 129 10.78 4.38 15.76
C ASP A 129 11.71 3.33 15.16
N ASP A 130 12.29 2.48 16.02
CA ASP A 130 13.17 1.38 15.60
C ASP A 130 12.43 0.41 14.65
N GLU A 131 11.14 0.21 14.85
CA GLU A 131 10.27 -0.58 13.98
C GLU A 131 10.20 -0.02 12.56
N TYR A 132 10.18 1.31 12.40
CA TYR A 132 10.23 1.92 11.07
C TYR A 132 11.55 1.57 10.41
N ILE A 133 12.67 1.81 11.10
CA ILE A 133 14.01 1.55 10.57
C ILE A 133 14.18 0.08 10.20
N TYR A 134 13.73 -0.83 11.06
CA TYR A 134 13.77 -2.27 10.84
C TYR A 134 12.95 -2.68 9.61
N GLY A 135 11.69 -2.25 9.52
CA GLY A 135 10.79 -2.58 8.41
C GLY A 135 11.30 -2.06 7.07
N ILE A 136 11.82 -0.83 7.02
CA ILE A 136 12.35 -0.26 5.79
C ILE A 136 13.64 -0.95 5.33
N LYS A 137 14.56 -1.31 6.24
CA LYS A 137 15.78 -2.06 5.88
C LYS A 137 15.43 -3.38 5.21
N ARG A 138 14.48 -4.14 5.78
CA ARG A 138 13.99 -5.39 5.19
C ARG A 138 13.45 -5.22 3.77
N ILE A 139 12.68 -4.15 3.55
CA ILE A 139 12.18 -3.79 2.21
C ILE A 139 13.32 -3.49 1.26
N ILE A 140 14.30 -2.68 1.68
CA ILE A 140 15.45 -2.30 0.85
C ILE A 140 16.30 -3.51 0.48
N ASP A 141 16.59 -4.39 1.44
CA ASP A 141 17.37 -5.60 1.22
C ASP A 141 16.69 -6.56 0.23
N SER A 142 15.36 -6.52 0.16
CA SER A 142 14.54 -7.37 -0.73
C SER A 142 14.35 -6.80 -2.14
N ILE A 143 14.82 -5.58 -2.43
CA ILE A 143 14.66 -4.94 -3.75
C ILE A 143 15.14 -5.82 -4.92
N PRO A 144 16.31 -6.50 -4.85
CA PRO A 144 16.73 -7.39 -5.92
C PRO A 144 15.71 -8.50 -6.20
N LEU A 145 15.16 -9.10 -5.14
CA LEU A 145 14.14 -10.16 -5.25
C LEU A 145 12.84 -9.63 -5.88
N PHE A 146 12.44 -8.41 -5.53
CA PHE A 146 11.28 -7.75 -6.14
C PHE A 146 11.44 -7.61 -7.65
N LYS A 147 12.62 -7.18 -8.12
CA LYS A 147 12.88 -7.03 -9.56
C LYS A 147 12.77 -8.35 -10.29
N THR A 148 13.44 -9.38 -9.77
CA THR A 148 13.41 -10.73 -10.36
C THR A 148 11.98 -11.25 -10.41
N ALA A 149 11.25 -11.17 -9.30
CA ALA A 149 9.87 -11.67 -9.25
C ALA A 149 8.92 -10.93 -10.21
N ILE A 150 9.10 -9.62 -10.41
CA ILE A 150 8.32 -8.87 -11.42
C ILE A 150 8.63 -9.39 -12.82
N ILE A 151 9.92 -9.54 -13.17
CA ILE A 151 10.34 -10.02 -14.49
C ILE A 151 9.80 -11.43 -14.75
N ASP A 152 9.96 -12.34 -13.79
CA ASP A 152 9.46 -13.71 -13.88
C ASP A 152 7.94 -13.74 -14.06
N THR A 153 7.22 -12.88 -13.32
CA THR A 153 5.76 -12.77 -13.44
C THR A 153 5.37 -12.29 -14.83
N LEU A 154 6.07 -11.31 -15.39
CA LEU A 154 5.82 -10.80 -16.74
C LEU A 154 6.08 -11.86 -17.82
N GLU A 155 7.19 -12.60 -17.70
CA GLU A 155 7.52 -13.68 -18.65
C GLU A 155 6.50 -14.81 -18.58
N ASN A 156 6.06 -15.19 -17.38
CA ASN A 156 5.02 -16.19 -17.19
C ASN A 156 3.66 -15.70 -17.69
N PHE A 157 3.33 -14.42 -17.48
CA PHE A 157 2.09 -13.84 -17.99
C PHE A 157 2.07 -13.87 -19.53
N LYS A 158 3.17 -13.46 -20.18
CA LYS A 158 3.33 -13.52 -21.63
C LYS A 158 3.14 -14.94 -22.18
N LYS A 159 3.71 -15.95 -21.53
CA LYS A 159 3.54 -17.38 -21.90
C LYS A 159 2.11 -17.89 -21.71
N ASN A 160 1.35 -17.32 -20.76
CA ASN A 160 0.00 -17.76 -20.42
C ASN A 160 -1.11 -16.99 -21.14
N ILE A 161 -0.84 -15.81 -21.72
CA ILE A 161 -1.80 -15.07 -22.56
C ILE A 161 -2.24 -15.93 -23.77
N ASP A 162 -1.33 -16.72 -24.35
CA ASP A 162 -1.67 -17.66 -25.44
C ASP A 162 -2.66 -18.76 -25.00
N ILE A 163 -2.74 -19.06 -23.70
CA ILE A 163 -3.65 -20.06 -23.12
C ILE A 163 -4.97 -19.41 -22.64
N HIS A 164 -4.93 -18.13 -22.23
CA HIS A 164 -6.02 -17.46 -21.53
C HIS A 164 -7.20 -17.01 -22.40
N ASN A 165 -7.05 -16.98 -23.73
CA ASN A 165 -8.18 -16.78 -24.64
C ASN A 165 -9.28 -17.87 -24.48
N ASN A 166 -8.94 -19.06 -23.97
CA ASN A 166 -9.91 -20.12 -23.63
C ASN A 166 -10.58 -19.96 -22.25
N LYS A 167 -10.04 -19.13 -21.34
CA LYS A 167 -10.56 -19.00 -19.95
C LYS A 167 -11.59 -17.88 -19.78
N ILE A 168 -11.60 -16.88 -20.65
CA ILE A 168 -12.61 -15.80 -20.64
C ILE A 168 -14.01 -16.38 -20.91
N GLU A 169 -14.13 -17.44 -21.70
CA GLU A 169 -15.38 -18.18 -21.88
C GLU A 169 -15.92 -18.82 -20.58
N ASN A 170 -15.03 -19.31 -19.71
CA ASN A 170 -15.41 -19.93 -18.43
C ASN A 170 -15.84 -18.93 -17.34
N SER A 171 -15.61 -17.63 -17.53
CA SER A 171 -16.05 -16.59 -16.57
C SER A 171 -17.57 -16.40 -16.53
N LYS A 172 -18.29 -16.75 -17.62
CA LYS A 172 -19.76 -16.71 -17.70
C LYS A 172 -20.44 -17.65 -16.68
N ASN A 173 -19.75 -18.71 -16.23
CA ASN A 173 -20.27 -19.66 -15.25
C ASN A 173 -20.15 -19.19 -13.79
N ARG A 174 -19.54 -18.02 -13.52
CA ARG A 174 -19.42 -17.46 -12.16
C ARG A 174 -20.59 -16.57 -11.75
N GLN A 175 -21.37 -16.10 -12.72
CA GLN A 175 -22.52 -15.22 -12.50
C GLN A 175 -23.56 -15.80 -11.53
N PRO A 176 -23.94 -17.09 -11.61
CA PRO A 176 -24.87 -17.70 -10.66
C PRO A 176 -24.35 -17.74 -9.21
N LEU A 177 -23.03 -17.91 -9.03
CA LEU A 177 -22.41 -17.93 -7.70
C LEU A 177 -22.40 -16.54 -7.07
N VAL A 178 -22.13 -15.50 -7.88
CA VAL A 178 -22.15 -14.10 -7.44
C VAL A 178 -23.56 -13.69 -7.02
N GLU A 179 -24.58 -14.01 -7.83
CA GLU A 179 -25.98 -13.73 -7.50
C GLU A 179 -26.43 -14.48 -6.24
N LYS A 180 -26.04 -15.75 -6.08
CA LYS A 180 -26.32 -16.53 -4.87
C LYS A 180 -25.73 -15.85 -3.62
N ASN A 181 -24.47 -15.44 -3.68
CA ASN A 181 -23.80 -14.79 -2.55
C ASN A 181 -24.43 -13.43 -2.23
N TYR A 182 -24.76 -12.63 -3.25
CA TYR A 182 -25.47 -11.37 -3.09
C TYR A 182 -26.82 -11.57 -2.39
N ASN A 183 -27.64 -12.49 -2.90
CA ASN A 183 -28.96 -12.76 -2.34
C ASN A 183 -28.89 -13.27 -0.90
N GLN A 184 -27.89 -14.11 -0.58
CA GLN A 184 -27.67 -14.57 0.79
C GLN A 184 -27.37 -13.41 1.74
N LEU A 185 -26.48 -12.50 1.36
CA LEU A 185 -26.12 -11.33 2.16
C LEU A 185 -27.28 -10.33 2.28
N PHE A 186 -28.02 -10.11 1.19
CA PHE A 186 -29.18 -9.23 1.17
C PHE A 186 -30.30 -9.74 2.08
N ASN A 187 -30.59 -11.04 2.04
CA ASN A 187 -31.57 -11.67 2.93
C ASN A 187 -31.15 -11.59 4.40
N TYR A 188 -29.85 -11.71 4.67
CA TYR A 188 -29.31 -11.54 6.02
C TYR A 188 -29.51 -10.10 6.53
N LEU A 189 -29.25 -9.10 5.68
CA LEU A 189 -29.49 -7.68 5.99
C LEU A 189 -30.97 -7.38 6.26
N LEU A 190 -31.87 -7.99 5.49
CA LEU A 190 -33.32 -7.83 5.72
C LEU A 190 -33.75 -8.45 7.05
N LYS A 191 -33.25 -9.64 7.37
CA LYS A 191 -33.51 -10.28 8.67
C LYS A 191 -32.98 -9.44 9.82
N SER A 192 -31.76 -8.90 9.73
CA SER A 192 -31.18 -8.08 10.80
C SER A 192 -31.93 -6.76 11.03
N LYS A 193 -32.60 -6.22 10.00
CA LYS A 193 -33.48 -5.04 10.16
C LYS A 193 -34.80 -5.38 10.85
N ASN A 194 -35.33 -6.58 10.65
CA ASN A 194 -36.59 -7.04 11.24
C ASN A 194 -36.44 -7.57 12.67
N SER A 195 -35.21 -7.83 13.13
CA SER A 195 -34.92 -8.25 14.51
C SER A 195 -34.73 -7.09 15.51
N ASN A 196 -34.87 -5.85 15.05
CA ASN A 196 -34.75 -4.62 15.86
C ASN A 196 -36.10 -3.91 16.06
N ILE A 197 -37.22 -4.66 15.96
CA ILE A 197 -38.57 -4.22 16.37
C ILE A 197 -39.03 -5.13 17.51
#